data_AF-A0A914REX0-F1
#
_entry.id   AF-A0A914REX0-F1
#
_cell.length_a   1.000
_cell.length_b   1.000
_cell.length_c   1.000
_cell.angle_alpha   90.00
_cell.angle_beta   90.00
_cell.angle_gamma   90.00
#
_symmetry.space_group_name_H-M   'P 1'
#
loop_
_entity.id
_entity.type
_entity.pdbx_description
1 polymer ?
#
loop_
_entity_poly.entity_id
_entity_poly.type
_entity_poly.pdbx_seq_one_letter_code
_entity_poly.pdbx_strand_id
1 'polypeptide(L)'
;MTVFSTLLGLLNKMNFGFGGEVLEKLDLKLESDNYDHALRLAAEELKALPYDWFVYALLRCLPYVGRELYENDKDALDASELGGLMESVFKLMQVWSASPHEQEEYLDCLWAQISKLREDEWKEKHILHYYVAFDGTLADAQQHNIRSFSAPRHSPGKVYPLPAVVFRLFDYADCPEEDWVSSVRQVETNQLNSWLLDYQKRHAVPINYMALEVIFSQLFRLPEPPTKPVFYGSLLIELCKVHPSSMPNVIKLLEAITQRVLFRLVDWFSYHMANFEYRWSWAEWDDCLELDDLSPKHFFMREVLEKCVRLSYHQRIKHCLPESFHRVMPPVPSICCEFENGCHFGCEALYSSFKLHLFHLLFFFFAKI
;
A
#
# COMPACT_ATOMS: atom_id res chain seq x y z
N MET A 1 -1.59 -15.17 13.79
CA MET A 1 -2.65 -15.09 14.82
C MET A 1 -3.10 -16.46 15.28
N THR A 2 -3.72 -17.27 14.42
CA THR A 2 -4.31 -18.57 14.80
C THR A 2 -3.31 -19.58 15.39
N VAL A 3 -2.04 -19.56 14.95
CA VAL A 3 -0.97 -20.36 15.57
C VAL A 3 -0.79 -20.01 17.05
N PHE A 4 -0.70 -18.72 17.37
CA PHE A 4 -0.48 -18.26 18.75
C PHE A 4 -1.71 -18.44 19.63
N SER A 5 -2.93 -18.21 19.11
CA SER A 5 -4.15 -18.47 19.87
C SER A 5 -4.33 -19.96 20.17
N THR A 6 -3.96 -20.84 19.22
CA THR A 6 -3.96 -22.30 19.44
C THR A 6 -2.96 -22.69 20.52
N LEU A 7 -1.72 -22.18 20.43
CA LEU A 7 -0.70 -22.41 21.46
C LEU A 7 -1.15 -21.93 22.83
N LEU A 8 -1.76 -20.74 22.92
CA LEU A 8 -2.27 -20.21 24.17
C LEU A 8 -3.40 -21.08 24.74
N GLY A 9 -4.30 -21.60 23.90
CA GLY A 9 -5.33 -22.56 24.31
C GLY A 9 -4.74 -23.85 24.91
N LEU A 10 -3.71 -24.40 24.27
CA LEU A 10 -2.99 -25.58 24.77
C LEU A 10 -2.26 -25.30 26.09
N LEU A 11 -1.61 -24.14 26.22
CA LEU A 11 -0.96 -23.72 27.46
C LEU A 11 -1.97 -23.52 28.60
N ASN A 12 -3.12 -22.89 28.31
CA ASN A 12 -4.21 -22.74 29.27
C ASN A 12 -4.75 -24.10 29.75
N LYS A 13 -4.89 -25.07 28.83
CA LYS A 13 -5.30 -26.43 29.18
C LYS A 13 -4.31 -27.11 30.14
N MET A 14 -3.01 -26.89 29.96
CA MET A 14 -1.97 -27.44 30.84
C MET A 14 -1.88 -26.69 32.18
N ASN A 15 -2.12 -25.38 32.17
CA ASN A 15 -2.07 -24.55 33.37
C ASN A 15 -3.09 -23.39 33.25
N PHE A 16 -4.24 -23.55 33.91
CA PHE A 16 -5.30 -22.54 33.91
C PHE A 16 -4.85 -21.20 34.49
N GLY A 17 -4.00 -21.21 35.53
CA GLY A 17 -3.43 -20.00 36.13
C GLY A 17 -2.59 -19.20 35.15
N PHE A 18 -1.79 -19.88 34.31
CA PHE A 18 -1.02 -19.23 33.25
C PHE A 18 -1.93 -18.55 32.22
N GLY A 19 -3.05 -19.19 31.82
CA GLY A 19 -4.02 -18.58 30.92
C GLY A 19 -4.60 -17.28 31.48
N GLY A 20 -4.93 -17.27 32.77
CA GLY A 20 -5.42 -16.08 33.48
C GLY A 20 -4.39 -14.94 33.52
N GLU A 21 -3.12 -15.26 33.81
CA GLU A 21 -2.03 -14.26 33.81
C GLU A 21 -1.79 -13.65 32.43
N VAL A 22 -1.92 -14.44 31.36
CA VAL A 22 -1.78 -13.92 29.99
C VAL A 22 -2.93 -12.97 29.65
N LEU A 23 -4.17 -13.33 30.01
CA LEU A 23 -5.32 -12.45 29.79
C LEU A 23 -5.19 -11.13 30.55
N GLU A 24 -4.77 -11.17 31.81
CA GLU A 24 -4.54 -9.96 32.59
C GLU A 24 -3.46 -9.06 31.95
N LYS A 25 -2.40 -9.65 31.41
CA LYS A 25 -1.37 -8.89 30.67
C LYS A 25 -1.89 -8.32 29.35
N LEU A 26 -2.78 -9.02 28.66
CA LEU A 26 -3.41 -8.52 27.43
C LEU A 26 -4.35 -7.35 27.75
N ASP A 27 -5.15 -7.44 28.80
CA ASP A 27 -6.01 -6.35 29.28
C ASP A 27 -5.17 -5.13 29.66
N LEU A 28 -4.12 -5.31 30.47
CA LEU A 28 -3.19 -4.22 30.82
C LEU A 28 -2.51 -3.62 29.59
N LYS A 29 -2.22 -4.43 28.57
CA LYS A 29 -1.61 -3.94 27.34
C LYS A 29 -2.59 -3.09 26.53
N LEU A 30 -3.86 -3.52 26.43
CA LEU A 30 -4.94 -2.75 25.80
C LEU A 30 -5.16 -1.41 26.51
N GLU A 31 -5.16 -1.41 27.85
CA GLU A 31 -5.22 -0.19 28.67
C GLU A 31 -3.98 0.72 28.45
N SER A 32 -2.78 0.14 28.38
CA SER A 32 -1.52 0.89 28.24
C SER A 32 -1.25 1.43 26.83
N ASP A 33 -1.76 0.76 25.79
CA ASP A 33 -1.61 1.18 24.40
C ASP A 33 -2.68 2.22 23.98
N ASN A 34 -3.43 2.77 24.95
CA ASN A 34 -4.43 3.82 24.72
C ASN A 34 -5.56 3.40 23.75
N TYR A 35 -5.78 2.09 23.59
CA TYR A 35 -6.79 1.50 22.70
C TYR A 35 -7.92 0.93 23.51
N ASP A 36 -8.80 1.83 23.88
CA ASP A 36 -9.66 1.58 25.00
C ASP A 36 -11.08 2.01 24.53
N HIS A 37 -11.95 0.99 24.33
CA HIS A 37 -13.42 0.89 24.07
C HIS A 37 -14.08 0.20 22.86
N ALA A 38 -14.19 -1.12 22.85
CA ALA A 38 -15.19 -1.78 22.01
C ALA A 38 -16.46 -2.05 22.82
N LEU A 39 -17.58 -1.53 22.32
CA LEU A 39 -18.99 -1.80 22.65
C LEU A 39 -19.53 -1.31 23.99
N ARG A 40 -20.36 -0.26 23.91
CA ARG A 40 -21.68 -0.27 24.58
C ARG A 40 -22.74 0.74 24.09
N LEU A 41 -22.48 1.58 23.11
CA LEU A 41 -23.51 2.49 22.57
C LEU A 41 -23.32 2.69 21.05
N ALA A 42 -23.76 1.71 20.27
CA ALA A 42 -24.01 1.88 18.82
C ALA A 42 -25.41 2.50 18.56
N ALA A 43 -26.04 3.07 19.58
CA ALA A 43 -27.25 3.87 19.45
C ALA A 43 -27.12 5.04 20.42
N GLU A 44 -26.82 6.22 19.85
CA GLU A 44 -27.26 7.56 20.26
C GLU A 44 -26.20 8.60 19.86
N GLU A 45 -26.46 9.19 18.70
CA GLU A 45 -26.09 10.55 18.29
C GLU A 45 -24.68 11.06 18.62
N LEU A 46 -23.70 10.87 17.72
CA LEU A 46 -22.86 11.94 17.16
C LEU A 46 -21.76 11.42 16.22
N LYS A 47 -21.64 12.12 15.08
CA LYS A 47 -20.55 12.04 14.10
C LYS A 47 -19.18 12.33 14.76
N ALA A 48 -18.34 11.33 15.01
CA ALA A 48 -16.93 11.56 15.32
C ALA A 48 -16.07 10.30 15.08
N LEU A 49 -14.91 10.51 14.44
CA LEU A 49 -13.81 9.57 14.17
C LEU A 49 -13.44 8.54 15.27
N PRO A 50 -13.60 8.81 16.59
CA PRO A 50 -13.33 7.82 17.63
C PRO A 50 -14.19 6.56 17.51
N TYR A 51 -15.44 6.69 17.10
CA TYR A 51 -16.39 5.56 17.03
C TYR A 51 -16.07 4.62 15.87
N ASP A 52 -15.65 5.18 14.73
CA ASP A 52 -15.29 4.45 13.51
C ASP A 52 -14.20 3.40 13.78
N TRP A 53 -13.19 3.74 14.60
CA TRP A 53 -12.10 2.83 14.92
C TRP A 53 -12.58 1.60 15.72
N PHE A 54 -13.49 1.78 16.66
CA PHE A 54 -13.99 0.67 17.47
C PHE A 54 -14.90 -0.25 16.66
N VAL A 55 -15.77 0.33 15.85
CA VAL A 55 -16.58 -0.41 14.87
C VAL A 55 -15.67 -1.21 13.96
N TYR A 56 -14.65 -0.58 13.38
CA TYR A 56 -13.67 -1.25 12.54
C TYR A 56 -12.97 -2.41 13.26
N ALA A 57 -12.49 -2.18 14.49
CA ALA A 57 -11.80 -3.19 15.28
C ALA A 57 -12.69 -4.42 15.54
N LEU A 58 -13.96 -4.20 15.87
CA LEU A 58 -14.94 -5.25 16.11
C LEU A 58 -15.23 -6.06 14.85
N LEU A 59 -15.60 -5.37 13.77
CA LEU A 59 -15.93 -6.02 12.50
C LEU A 59 -14.75 -6.85 11.99
N ARG A 60 -13.52 -6.37 12.15
CA ARG A 60 -12.31 -7.07 11.72
C ARG A 60 -12.03 -8.36 12.52
N CYS A 61 -12.60 -8.51 13.71
CA CYS A 61 -12.51 -9.73 14.51
C CYS A 61 -13.52 -10.80 14.07
N LEU A 62 -14.66 -10.41 13.49
CA LEU A 62 -15.75 -11.32 13.16
C LEU A 62 -15.40 -12.46 12.19
N PRO A 63 -14.48 -12.31 11.21
CA PRO A 63 -14.02 -13.45 10.41
C PRO A 63 -13.39 -14.59 11.24
N TYR A 64 -12.90 -14.29 12.44
CA TYR A 64 -12.27 -15.28 13.34
C TYR A 64 -13.24 -15.86 14.36
N VAL A 65 -14.12 -15.04 14.94
CA VAL A 65 -14.95 -15.41 16.10
C VAL A 65 -16.46 -15.33 15.84
N GLY A 66 -16.89 -14.76 14.71
CA GLY A 66 -18.30 -14.45 14.44
C GLY A 66 -19.20 -15.68 14.46
N ARG A 67 -18.71 -16.83 13.97
CA ARG A 67 -19.44 -18.09 14.01
C ARG A 67 -19.72 -18.56 15.44
N GLU A 68 -18.69 -18.58 16.29
CA GLU A 68 -18.81 -19.01 17.69
C GLU A 68 -19.73 -18.08 18.48
N LEU A 69 -19.63 -16.77 18.24
CA LEU A 69 -20.52 -15.79 18.86
C LEU A 69 -21.98 -15.99 18.40
N TYR A 70 -22.21 -16.22 17.10
CA TYR A 70 -23.55 -16.45 16.56
C TYR A 70 -24.19 -17.75 17.06
N GLU A 71 -23.40 -18.81 17.26
CA GLU A 71 -23.89 -20.09 17.79
C GLU A 71 -24.27 -19.99 19.28
N ASN A 72 -23.59 -19.12 20.06
CA ASN A 72 -23.84 -18.95 21.50
C ASN A 72 -24.88 -17.85 21.82
N ASP A 73 -24.88 -16.74 21.10
CA ASP A 73 -25.75 -15.58 21.32
C ASP A 73 -26.08 -14.90 19.98
N LYS A 74 -27.19 -15.32 19.35
CA LYS A 74 -27.60 -14.81 18.03
C LYS A 74 -27.94 -13.32 18.05
N ASP A 75 -28.58 -12.88 19.13
CA ASP A 75 -29.10 -11.51 19.25
C ASP A 75 -27.94 -10.51 19.48
N ALA A 76 -26.80 -10.96 20.01
CA ALA A 76 -25.62 -10.12 20.22
C ALA A 76 -24.94 -9.63 18.93
N LEU A 77 -25.24 -10.25 17.78
CA LEU A 77 -24.66 -9.88 16.47
C LEU A 77 -25.64 -9.15 15.54
N ASP A 78 -26.86 -8.85 16.02
CA ASP A 78 -27.82 -8.02 15.30
C ASP A 78 -27.44 -6.54 15.41
N ALA A 79 -26.50 -6.13 14.55
CA ALA A 79 -26.12 -4.73 14.41
C ALA A 79 -26.95 -4.02 13.33
N SER A 80 -27.46 -2.83 13.67
CA SER A 80 -28.06 -1.87 12.74
C SER A 80 -27.02 -1.32 11.76
N GLU A 81 -27.46 -0.79 10.62
CA GLU A 81 -26.62 -0.18 9.59
C GLU A 81 -25.62 0.85 10.17
N LEU A 82 -24.40 0.82 9.66
CA LEU A 82 -23.35 1.76 10.03
C LEU A 82 -23.50 3.07 9.24
N GLY A 83 -23.22 4.20 9.89
CA GLY A 83 -23.11 5.48 9.20
C GLY A 83 -21.77 5.57 8.47
N GLY A 84 -21.81 5.85 7.16
CA GLY A 84 -20.61 6.04 6.34
C GLY A 84 -19.88 7.36 6.59
N LEU A 85 -18.67 7.49 6.03
CA LEU A 85 -17.85 8.69 6.10
C LEU A 85 -18.53 9.92 5.47
N MET A 86 -18.16 11.13 5.93
CA MET A 86 -18.55 12.35 5.25
C MET A 86 -18.01 12.38 3.81
N GLU A 87 -18.90 12.52 2.83
CA GLU A 87 -18.61 12.44 1.39
C GLU A 87 -17.40 13.28 0.93
N SER A 88 -17.16 14.44 1.56
CA SER A 88 -16.03 15.30 1.25
C SER A 88 -14.67 14.71 1.68
N VAL A 89 -14.60 13.99 2.81
CA VAL A 89 -13.36 13.35 3.28
C VAL A 89 -13.07 12.12 2.42
N PHE A 90 -14.11 11.37 2.07
CA PHE A 90 -14.02 10.25 1.14
C PHE A 90 -13.40 10.67 -0.20
N LYS A 91 -13.94 11.71 -0.85
CA LYS A 91 -13.39 12.25 -2.12
C LYS A 91 -11.93 12.71 -2.02
N LEU A 92 -11.50 13.19 -0.86
CA LEU A 92 -10.11 13.61 -0.63
C LEU A 92 -9.13 12.44 -0.49
N MET A 93 -9.64 11.26 -0.13
CA MET A 93 -8.85 10.06 0.15
C MET A 93 -8.86 9.05 -1.01
N GLN A 94 -9.62 9.33 -2.07
CA GLN A 94 -9.64 8.53 -3.29
C GLN A 94 -8.33 8.65 -4.09
N VAL A 95 -7.87 7.50 -4.55
CA VAL A 95 -6.73 7.34 -5.47
C VAL A 95 -7.17 7.55 -6.92
N TRP A 96 -8.41 7.16 -7.25
CA TRP A 96 -9.00 7.33 -8.57
C TRP A 96 -10.26 8.20 -8.51
N SER A 97 -10.42 9.09 -9.49
CA SER A 97 -11.65 9.85 -9.70
C SER A 97 -12.72 9.06 -10.47
N ALA A 98 -12.30 8.09 -11.30
CA ALA A 98 -13.18 7.24 -12.08
C ALA A 98 -12.46 5.94 -12.49
N SER A 99 -12.66 4.85 -11.75
CA SER A 99 -12.03 3.55 -12.01
C SER A 99 -13.09 2.51 -12.37
N PRO A 100 -12.79 1.48 -13.19
CA PRO A 100 -13.66 0.33 -13.37
C PRO A 100 -13.93 -0.40 -12.05
N HIS A 101 -13.00 -0.32 -11.10
CA HIS A 101 -13.18 -0.78 -9.72
C HIS A 101 -13.49 0.43 -8.84
N GLU A 102 -14.76 0.55 -8.43
CA GLU A 102 -15.20 1.61 -7.52
C GLU A 102 -14.42 1.53 -6.21
N GLN A 103 -13.95 2.69 -5.73
CA GLN A 103 -13.27 2.74 -4.45
C GLN A 103 -14.29 2.91 -3.34
N GLU A 104 -14.28 2.00 -2.38
CA GLU A 104 -15.21 2.03 -1.26
C GLU A 104 -14.55 2.65 -0.02
N GLU A 105 -15.39 3.24 0.83
CA GLU A 105 -15.00 3.63 2.19
C GLU A 105 -14.68 2.35 2.98
N TYR A 106 -13.65 2.37 3.83
CA TYR A 106 -13.16 1.14 4.48
C TYR A 106 -14.16 0.45 5.40
N LEU A 107 -15.02 1.20 6.12
CA LEU A 107 -16.09 0.65 6.96
C LEU A 107 -17.24 0.13 6.11
N ASP A 108 -17.65 0.86 5.08
CA ASP A 108 -18.73 0.41 4.18
C ASP A 108 -18.33 -0.91 3.49
N CYS A 109 -17.08 -0.98 3.00
CA CYS A 109 -16.54 -2.19 2.39
C CYS A 109 -16.46 -3.35 3.40
N LEU A 110 -15.97 -3.08 4.61
CA LEU A 110 -15.88 -4.09 5.66
C LEU A 110 -17.28 -4.56 6.08
N TRP A 111 -18.24 -3.67 6.19
CA TRP A 111 -19.63 -4.00 6.50
C TRP A 111 -20.25 -4.89 5.42
N ALA A 112 -20.04 -4.59 4.14
CA ALA A 112 -20.48 -5.45 3.05
C ALA A 112 -19.84 -6.85 3.13
N GLN A 113 -18.54 -6.93 3.44
CA GLN A 113 -17.84 -8.20 3.64
C GLN A 113 -18.40 -9.01 4.82
N ILE A 114 -18.69 -8.36 5.96
CA ILE A 114 -19.29 -9.00 7.12
C ILE A 114 -20.74 -9.40 6.86
N SER A 115 -21.50 -8.58 6.13
CA SER A 115 -22.87 -8.90 5.72
C SER A 115 -22.91 -10.16 4.85
N LYS A 116 -22.00 -10.24 3.87
CA LYS A 116 -21.82 -11.45 3.06
C LYS A 116 -21.41 -12.66 3.90
N LEU A 117 -20.46 -12.48 4.84
CA LEU A 117 -20.05 -13.56 5.73
C LEU A 117 -21.22 -14.08 6.58
N ARG A 118 -22.11 -13.19 7.04
CA ARG A 118 -23.33 -13.54 7.76
C ARG A 118 -24.32 -14.30 6.87
N GLU A 119 -24.53 -13.87 5.63
CA GLU A 119 -25.34 -14.58 4.63
C GLU A 119 -24.78 -15.99 4.35
N ASP A 120 -23.46 -16.11 4.32
CA ASP A 120 -22.73 -17.37 4.17
C ASP A 120 -22.64 -18.18 5.50
N GLU A 121 -23.54 -17.94 6.45
CA GLU A 121 -23.63 -18.61 7.76
C GLU A 121 -22.31 -18.59 8.55
N TRP A 122 -21.57 -17.49 8.49
CA TRP A 122 -20.26 -17.31 9.11
C TRP A 122 -19.19 -18.31 8.66
N LYS A 123 -19.34 -18.88 7.47
CA LYS A 123 -18.38 -19.85 6.90
C LYS A 123 -17.43 -19.16 5.92
N GLU A 124 -16.22 -18.90 6.37
CA GLU A 124 -15.12 -18.47 5.52
C GLU A 124 -14.20 -19.64 5.10
N LYS A 125 -13.42 -19.44 4.04
CA LYS A 125 -12.59 -20.50 3.42
C LYS A 125 -11.09 -20.24 3.51
N HIS A 126 -10.65 -19.08 3.96
CA HIS A 126 -9.25 -18.65 3.84
C HIS A 126 -8.43 -18.90 5.10
N ILE A 127 -9.00 -18.66 6.29
CA ILE A 127 -8.27 -18.68 7.56
C ILE A 127 -7.92 -20.13 7.94
N LEU A 128 -6.66 -20.33 8.32
CA LEU A 128 -6.17 -21.60 8.85
C LEU A 128 -6.45 -21.68 10.36
N HIS A 129 -7.44 -22.49 10.72
CA HIS A 129 -7.86 -22.72 12.11
C HIS A 129 -7.11 -23.92 12.71
N TYR A 130 -5.87 -23.70 13.18
CA TYR A 130 -5.03 -24.78 13.71
C TYR A 130 -5.60 -25.45 14.96
N TYR A 131 -6.39 -24.74 15.76
CA TYR A 131 -7.02 -25.26 16.98
C TYR A 131 -7.98 -26.42 16.72
N VAL A 132 -8.55 -26.53 15.51
CA VAL A 132 -9.45 -27.62 15.11
C VAL A 132 -8.76 -28.99 15.20
N ALA A 133 -7.45 -29.06 14.94
CA ALA A 133 -6.69 -30.30 15.11
C ALA A 133 -6.57 -30.76 16.58
N PHE A 134 -6.95 -29.89 17.52
CA PHE A 134 -6.87 -30.10 18.96
C PHE A 134 -8.26 -30.02 19.64
N ASP A 135 -9.36 -30.09 18.89
CA ASP A 135 -10.72 -30.00 19.45
C ASP A 135 -10.94 -30.96 20.62
N GLY A 136 -10.47 -32.21 20.52
CA GLY A 136 -10.58 -33.18 21.61
C GLY A 136 -9.82 -32.79 22.89
N THR A 137 -8.72 -32.04 22.77
CA THR A 137 -7.92 -31.57 23.92
C THR A 137 -8.46 -30.25 24.49
N LEU A 138 -9.04 -29.41 23.63
CA LEU A 138 -9.52 -28.08 24.00
C LEU A 138 -10.99 -28.08 24.46
N ALA A 139 -11.79 -29.08 24.10
CA ALA A 139 -13.22 -29.15 24.40
C ALA A 139 -13.54 -29.12 25.92
N ASP A 140 -12.68 -29.69 26.75
CA ASP A 140 -12.82 -29.71 28.22
C ASP A 140 -11.83 -28.75 28.91
N ALA A 141 -11.21 -27.82 28.17
CA ALA A 141 -10.42 -26.75 28.75
C ALA A 141 -11.32 -25.75 29.47
N GLN A 142 -10.97 -25.37 30.70
CA GLN A 142 -11.70 -24.33 31.42
C GLN A 142 -11.50 -22.96 30.73
N GLN A 143 -12.60 -22.26 30.52
CA GLN A 143 -12.62 -20.91 29.95
C GLN A 143 -12.46 -19.86 31.05
N HIS A 144 -11.91 -18.70 30.67
CA HIS A 144 -11.79 -17.54 31.54
C HIS A 144 -12.91 -16.55 31.26
N ASN A 145 -13.38 -15.87 32.30
CA ASN A 145 -14.25 -14.72 32.13
C ASN A 145 -13.39 -13.49 31.86
N ILE A 146 -13.65 -12.81 30.75
CA ILE A 146 -13.01 -11.53 30.44
C ILE A 146 -13.64 -10.46 31.36
N ARG A 147 -12.81 -9.56 31.91
CA ARG A 147 -13.31 -8.45 32.75
C ARG A 147 -14.22 -7.55 31.92
N SER A 148 -15.19 -6.91 32.58
CA SER A 148 -16.02 -5.93 31.90
C SER A 148 -15.16 -4.78 31.40
N PHE A 149 -15.05 -4.62 30.10
CA PHE A 149 -14.32 -3.54 29.46
C PHE A 149 -15.18 -2.28 29.38
N SER A 150 -14.59 -1.12 29.65
CA SER A 150 -15.29 0.17 29.57
C SER A 150 -14.47 1.19 28.83
N ALA A 151 -15.15 2.06 28.09
CA ALA A 151 -14.47 3.09 27.33
C ALA A 151 -13.74 4.09 28.21
N PRO A 152 -12.50 4.46 27.89
CA PRO A 152 -12.04 5.76 28.23
C PRO A 152 -12.70 6.79 27.30
N ARG A 153 -13.06 7.91 27.91
CA ARG A 153 -13.66 9.02 27.20
C ARG A 153 -12.66 9.63 26.21
N HIS A 154 -13.19 10.23 25.16
CA HIS A 154 -12.41 11.08 24.27
C HIS A 154 -11.76 12.20 25.10
N SER A 155 -10.50 12.51 24.80
CA SER A 155 -9.81 13.69 25.31
C SER A 155 -9.05 14.36 24.16
N PRO A 156 -8.82 15.69 24.20
CA PRO A 156 -8.17 16.41 23.10
C PRO A 156 -6.76 15.91 22.74
N GLY A 157 -6.09 15.19 23.65
CA GLY A 157 -4.78 14.59 23.40
C GLY A 157 -4.81 13.21 22.71
N LYS A 158 -5.99 12.62 22.50
CA LYS A 158 -6.13 11.32 21.84
C LYS A 158 -6.14 11.48 20.33
N VAL A 159 -5.30 10.69 19.67
CA VAL A 159 -5.20 10.62 18.21
C VAL A 159 -5.80 9.29 17.76
N TYR A 160 -6.72 9.37 16.81
CA TYR A 160 -7.38 8.20 16.23
C TYR A 160 -6.87 7.98 14.81
N PRO A 161 -6.86 6.74 14.31
CA PRO A 161 -6.50 6.48 12.93
C PRO A 161 -7.40 7.26 11.97
N LEU A 162 -6.81 7.78 10.90
CA LEU A 162 -7.57 8.44 9.85
C LEU A 162 -8.41 7.40 9.09
N PRO A 163 -9.60 7.80 8.59
CA PRO A 163 -10.37 6.98 7.68
C PRO A 163 -9.53 6.61 6.46
N ALA A 164 -9.88 5.50 5.83
CA ALA A 164 -9.19 5.03 4.64
C ALA A 164 -10.19 4.72 3.52
N VAL A 165 -9.69 4.77 2.30
CA VAL A 165 -10.39 4.27 1.12
C VAL A 165 -9.75 2.96 0.71
N VAL A 166 -10.55 1.97 0.35
CA VAL A 166 -10.06 0.68 -0.12
C VAL A 166 -9.49 0.86 -1.52
N PHE A 167 -8.21 0.52 -1.67
CA PHE A 167 -7.56 0.47 -2.97
C PHE A 167 -7.95 -0.83 -3.68
N ARG A 168 -8.36 -0.72 -4.94
CA ARG A 168 -8.80 -1.82 -5.80
C ARG A 168 -8.23 -1.70 -7.20
N LEU A 169 -7.33 -2.60 -7.57
CA LEU A 169 -6.68 -2.63 -8.88
C LEU A 169 -7.10 -3.83 -9.73
N PHE A 170 -7.48 -4.94 -9.10
CA PHE A 170 -7.77 -6.18 -9.79
C PHE A 170 -9.12 -6.76 -9.37
N ASP A 171 -9.73 -7.49 -10.31
CA ASP A 171 -10.82 -8.42 -10.01
C ASP A 171 -10.51 -9.84 -10.53
N TYR A 172 -11.52 -10.72 -10.52
CA TYR A 172 -11.38 -12.10 -10.95
C TYR A 172 -11.13 -12.26 -12.45
N ALA A 173 -11.53 -11.29 -13.28
CA ALA A 173 -11.31 -11.31 -14.73
C ALA A 173 -9.84 -10.98 -15.09
N ASP A 174 -9.13 -10.26 -14.22
CA ASP A 174 -7.69 -9.97 -14.39
C ASP A 174 -6.77 -11.14 -14.02
N CYS A 175 -7.29 -12.15 -13.30
CA CYS A 175 -6.51 -13.19 -12.64
C CYS A 175 -6.84 -14.59 -13.21
N PRO A 176 -6.21 -15.05 -14.30
CA PRO A 176 -6.47 -16.37 -14.86
C PRO A 176 -6.12 -17.48 -13.85
N GLU A 177 -6.95 -18.53 -13.76
CA GLU A 177 -6.81 -19.60 -12.75
C GLU A 177 -5.46 -20.34 -12.81
N GLU A 178 -4.83 -20.39 -13.98
CA GLU A 178 -3.52 -21.01 -14.21
C GLU A 178 -2.40 -20.33 -13.39
N ASP A 179 -2.55 -19.04 -13.06
CA ASP A 179 -1.56 -18.25 -12.31
C ASP A 179 -1.66 -18.42 -10.78
N TRP A 180 -2.65 -19.18 -10.28
CA TRP A 180 -2.87 -19.34 -8.84
C TRP A 180 -1.88 -20.33 -8.19
N VAL A 181 -1.14 -21.09 -9.02
CA VAL A 181 -0.42 -22.31 -8.63
C VAL A 181 1.12 -22.19 -8.65
N SER A 182 1.71 -21.09 -9.13
CA SER A 182 3.17 -21.00 -9.22
C SER A 182 3.85 -20.64 -7.89
N SER A 183 3.84 -21.55 -6.91
CA SER A 183 4.78 -21.55 -5.80
C SER A 183 6.14 -22.04 -6.29
N VAL A 184 6.86 -21.18 -7.00
CA VAL A 184 8.25 -21.45 -7.37
C VAL A 184 9.11 -21.26 -6.12
N ARG A 185 9.41 -22.37 -5.45
CA ARG A 185 10.56 -22.47 -4.55
C ARG A 185 11.84 -22.27 -5.35
N GLN A 186 12.30 -21.03 -5.41
CA GLN A 186 13.69 -20.64 -5.65
C GLN A 186 13.67 -19.14 -5.91
N VAL A 187 14.24 -18.33 -5.01
CA VAL A 187 15.37 -17.41 -5.27
C VAL A 187 15.75 -16.82 -3.91
N GLU A 188 17.05 -16.73 -3.64
CA GLU A 188 17.68 -15.92 -2.59
C GLU A 188 17.39 -14.41 -2.80
N THR A 189 16.11 -14.01 -2.80
CA THR A 189 15.68 -12.61 -2.77
C THR A 189 15.37 -12.19 -1.34
N ASN A 190 15.32 -10.88 -1.11
CA ASN A 190 14.99 -10.24 0.15
C ASN A 190 13.92 -11.02 0.96
N GLN A 191 14.19 -11.34 2.24
CA GLN A 191 13.36 -12.21 3.10
C GLN A 191 11.87 -11.86 3.07
N LEU A 192 11.56 -10.58 2.90
CA LEU A 192 10.18 -10.09 2.84
C LEU A 192 9.40 -10.59 1.62
N ASN A 193 10.02 -10.71 0.44
CA ASN A 193 9.35 -11.24 -0.75
C ASN A 193 9.06 -12.72 -0.62
N SER A 194 10.00 -13.49 -0.05
CA SER A 194 9.74 -14.89 0.29
C SER A 194 8.56 -14.98 1.24
N TRP A 195 8.49 -14.17 2.31
CA TRP A 195 7.34 -14.22 3.22
C TRP A 195 6.01 -13.82 2.58
N LEU A 196 6.01 -12.89 1.61
CA LEU A 196 4.80 -12.49 0.89
C LEU A 196 4.31 -13.59 -0.05
N LEU A 197 5.21 -14.25 -0.77
CA LEU A 197 4.87 -15.27 -1.76
C LEU A 197 4.66 -16.67 -1.14
N ASP A 198 5.36 -16.97 -0.04
CA ASP A 198 5.20 -18.20 0.76
C ASP A 198 4.05 -18.10 1.78
N TYR A 199 3.11 -17.17 1.56
CA TYR A 199 1.94 -16.99 2.41
C TYR A 199 1.14 -18.29 2.53
N GLN A 200 1.04 -18.82 3.75
CA GLN A 200 0.30 -20.03 4.02
C GLN A 200 -1.20 -19.81 3.84
N LYS A 201 -1.79 -20.58 2.92
CA LYS A 201 -3.17 -20.46 2.48
C LYS A 201 -3.90 -21.80 2.52
N ARG A 202 -5.19 -21.77 2.85
CA ARG A 202 -6.05 -22.97 2.85
C ARG A 202 -6.43 -23.41 1.44
N HIS A 203 -6.55 -22.45 0.52
CA HIS A 203 -6.88 -22.69 -0.89
C HIS A 203 -5.94 -21.90 -1.81
N ALA A 204 -5.89 -22.28 -3.09
CA ALA A 204 -5.16 -21.53 -4.10
C ALA A 204 -5.77 -20.13 -4.27
N VAL A 205 -4.92 -19.12 -4.38
CA VAL A 205 -5.28 -17.72 -4.60
C VAL A 205 -4.22 -17.09 -5.52
N PRO A 206 -4.58 -16.07 -6.33
CA PRO A 206 -3.65 -15.33 -7.20
C PRO A 206 -2.72 -14.43 -6.37
N ILE A 207 -1.80 -15.03 -5.62
CA ILE A 207 -0.99 -14.33 -4.61
C ILE A 207 -0.13 -13.22 -5.21
N ASN A 208 0.32 -13.36 -6.45
CA ASN A 208 1.10 -12.35 -7.15
C ASN A 208 0.30 -11.06 -7.35
N TYR A 209 -0.95 -11.18 -7.84
CA TYR A 209 -1.85 -10.05 -8.03
C TYR A 209 -2.23 -9.40 -6.69
N MET A 210 -2.52 -10.21 -5.67
CA MET A 210 -2.81 -9.71 -4.32
C MET A 210 -1.60 -8.95 -3.72
N ALA A 211 -0.39 -9.48 -3.84
CA ALA A 211 0.82 -8.84 -3.34
C ALA A 211 1.06 -7.50 -4.06
N LEU A 212 0.90 -7.46 -5.37
CA LEU A 212 1.03 -6.25 -6.18
C LEU A 212 0.00 -5.19 -5.77
N GLU A 213 -1.26 -5.58 -5.65
CA GLU A 213 -2.34 -4.69 -5.20
C GLU A 213 -2.07 -4.13 -3.80
N VAL A 214 -1.64 -4.97 -2.85
CA VAL A 214 -1.29 -4.52 -1.49
C VAL A 214 -0.10 -3.55 -1.52
N ILE A 215 0.92 -3.80 -2.33
CA ILE A 215 2.09 -2.90 -2.38
C ILE A 215 1.70 -1.55 -2.98
N PHE A 216 0.93 -1.54 -4.07
CA PHE A 216 0.40 -0.30 -4.63
C PHE A 216 -0.58 0.40 -3.69
N SER A 217 -1.41 -0.34 -2.95
CA SER A 217 -2.31 0.25 -1.96
C SER A 217 -1.54 1.01 -0.88
N GLN A 218 -0.37 0.51 -0.47
CA GLN A 218 0.47 1.20 0.50
C GLN A 218 1.21 2.38 -0.12
N LEU A 219 1.77 2.22 -1.33
CA LEU A 219 2.49 3.28 -2.04
C LEU A 219 1.58 4.48 -2.38
N PHE A 220 0.32 4.22 -2.70
CA PHE A 220 -0.66 5.23 -3.08
C PHE A 220 -1.58 5.65 -1.95
N ARG A 221 -1.35 5.14 -0.73
CA ARG A 221 -2.14 5.49 0.45
C ARG A 221 -2.13 7.01 0.68
N LEU A 222 -3.31 7.58 0.84
CA LEU A 222 -3.48 8.97 1.25
C LEU A 222 -3.69 9.05 2.78
N PRO A 223 -3.26 10.13 3.44
CA PRO A 223 -2.53 11.28 2.88
C PRO A 223 -1.09 10.94 2.49
N GLU A 224 -0.47 9.97 3.14
CA GLU A 224 0.91 9.55 2.91
C GLU A 224 1.11 8.03 3.04
N PRO A 225 2.13 7.46 2.36
CA PRO A 225 2.47 6.05 2.49
C PRO A 225 3.01 5.75 3.90
N PRO A 226 2.72 4.57 4.49
CA PRO A 226 3.21 4.22 5.83
C PRO A 226 4.74 4.11 5.95
N THR A 227 5.44 3.86 4.83
CA THR A 227 6.89 3.79 4.76
C THR A 227 7.40 4.56 3.54
N LYS A 228 8.73 4.76 3.44
CA LYS A 228 9.31 5.55 2.35
C LYS A 228 8.97 4.94 0.97
N PRO A 229 8.52 5.73 -0.02
CA PRO A 229 8.15 5.24 -1.35
C PRO A 229 9.18 4.33 -2.04
N VAL A 230 10.48 4.63 -1.86
CA VAL A 230 11.59 3.84 -2.42
C VAL A 230 11.57 2.37 -1.97
N PHE A 231 11.08 2.08 -0.77
CA PHE A 231 10.94 0.72 -0.26
C PHE A 231 9.93 -0.10 -1.06
N TYR A 232 8.77 0.48 -1.40
CA TYR A 232 7.79 -0.19 -2.25
C TYR A 232 8.32 -0.37 -3.67
N GLY A 233 9.06 0.63 -4.20
CA GLY A 233 9.70 0.54 -5.50
C GLY A 233 10.69 -0.62 -5.60
N SER A 234 11.59 -0.78 -4.60
CA SER A 234 12.54 -1.90 -4.58
C SER A 234 11.85 -3.24 -4.41
N LEU A 235 10.80 -3.32 -3.58
CA LEU A 235 10.00 -4.53 -3.39
C LEU A 235 9.34 -4.99 -4.70
N LEU A 236 8.74 -4.04 -5.44
CA LEU A 236 8.12 -4.30 -6.74
C LEU A 236 9.13 -4.75 -7.80
N ILE A 237 10.34 -4.17 -7.82
CA ILE A 237 11.40 -4.61 -8.73
C ILE A 237 11.76 -6.07 -8.46
N GLU A 238 11.97 -6.44 -7.20
CA GLU A 238 12.31 -7.82 -6.84
C GLU A 238 11.16 -8.79 -7.16
N LEU A 239 9.90 -8.40 -6.97
CA LEU A 239 8.74 -9.20 -7.38
C LEU A 239 8.67 -9.38 -8.92
N CYS A 240 8.88 -8.30 -9.67
CA CYS A 240 8.85 -8.34 -11.15
C CYS A 240 10.02 -9.13 -11.74
N LYS A 241 11.17 -9.22 -11.04
CA LYS A 241 12.27 -10.10 -11.46
C LYS A 241 11.89 -11.58 -11.38
N VAL A 242 11.12 -11.96 -10.37
CA VAL A 242 10.62 -13.34 -10.20
C VAL A 242 9.47 -13.64 -11.17
N HIS A 243 8.60 -12.66 -11.40
CA HIS A 243 7.45 -12.78 -12.30
C HIS A 243 7.36 -11.62 -13.30
N PRO A 244 8.15 -11.63 -14.40
CA PRO A 244 8.20 -10.52 -15.36
C PRO A 244 6.89 -10.28 -16.12
N SER A 245 6.06 -11.32 -16.29
CA SER A 245 4.76 -11.24 -16.96
C SER A 245 3.67 -10.59 -16.09
N SER A 246 3.91 -10.41 -14.80
CA SER A 246 2.91 -9.95 -13.83
C SER A 246 2.90 -8.43 -13.63
N MET A 247 3.65 -7.65 -14.44
CA MET A 247 3.68 -6.19 -14.31
C MET A 247 2.24 -5.63 -14.33
N PRO A 248 1.77 -5.00 -13.23
CA PRO A 248 0.39 -4.57 -13.17
C PRO A 248 0.07 -3.49 -14.18
N ASN A 249 -1.13 -3.62 -14.76
CA ASN A 249 -1.79 -2.61 -15.58
C ASN A 249 -2.18 -1.35 -14.78
N VAL A 250 -1.49 -1.03 -13.68
CA VAL A 250 -1.73 0.17 -12.86
C VAL A 250 -1.70 1.45 -13.71
N ILE A 251 -0.95 1.41 -14.82
CA ILE A 251 -0.86 2.52 -15.75
C ILE A 251 -2.07 2.63 -16.69
N LYS A 252 -2.86 1.57 -16.89
CA LYS A 252 -4.13 1.66 -17.62
C LYS A 252 -5.13 2.57 -16.90
N LEU A 253 -4.99 2.73 -15.58
CA LEU A 253 -5.81 3.62 -14.75
C LEU A 253 -5.22 5.03 -14.62
N LEU A 254 -4.26 5.41 -15.46
CA LEU A 254 -3.59 6.69 -15.38
C LEU A 254 -4.52 7.89 -15.58
N GLU A 255 -5.51 7.79 -16.47
CA GLU A 255 -6.48 8.87 -16.69
C GLU A 255 -7.41 9.07 -15.49
N ALA A 256 -7.60 8.01 -14.71
CA ALA A 256 -8.40 8.01 -13.51
C ALA A 256 -7.64 8.50 -12.27
N ILE A 257 -6.31 8.49 -12.28
CA ILE A 257 -5.52 8.71 -11.07
C ILE A 257 -5.61 10.18 -10.61
N THR A 258 -5.74 10.39 -9.31
CA THR A 258 -5.76 11.74 -8.76
C THR A 258 -4.36 12.37 -8.82
N GLN A 259 -4.31 13.69 -8.99
CA GLN A 259 -3.04 14.46 -9.03
C GLN A 259 -2.15 14.22 -7.81
N ARG A 260 -2.76 13.94 -6.64
CA ARG A 260 -2.04 13.68 -5.37
C ARG A 260 -1.18 12.43 -5.43
N VAL A 261 -1.60 11.44 -6.21
CA VAL A 261 -0.92 10.14 -6.35
C VAL A 261 -0.07 10.10 -7.61
N LEU A 262 -0.42 10.88 -8.64
CA LEU A 262 0.26 10.94 -9.93
C LEU A 262 1.79 11.06 -9.80
N PHE A 263 2.30 11.97 -8.98
CA PHE A 263 3.75 12.13 -8.79
C PHE A 263 4.42 10.88 -8.20
N ARG A 264 3.74 10.15 -7.31
CA ARG A 264 4.26 8.89 -6.77
C ARG A 264 4.31 7.81 -7.84
N LEU A 265 3.34 7.81 -8.76
CA LEU A 265 3.34 6.92 -9.92
C LEU A 265 4.50 7.27 -10.86
N VAL A 266 4.75 8.56 -11.14
CA VAL A 266 5.91 9.00 -11.95
C VAL A 266 7.23 8.57 -11.31
N ASP A 267 7.40 8.81 -10.00
CA ASP A 267 8.60 8.42 -9.25
C ASP A 267 8.83 6.92 -9.32
N TRP A 268 7.81 6.13 -8.99
CA TRP A 268 7.89 4.68 -9.04
C TRP A 268 8.17 4.18 -10.45
N PHE A 269 7.45 4.66 -11.45
CA PHE A 269 7.56 4.15 -12.82
C PHE A 269 8.93 4.49 -13.43
N SER A 270 9.41 5.72 -13.28
CA SER A 270 10.76 6.10 -13.75
C SER A 270 11.88 5.31 -13.03
N TYR A 271 11.73 5.05 -11.72
CA TYR A 271 12.65 4.21 -10.97
C TYR A 271 12.61 2.75 -11.44
N HIS A 272 11.42 2.20 -11.66
CA HIS A 272 11.23 0.88 -12.24
C HIS A 272 11.93 0.79 -13.60
N MET A 273 11.66 1.73 -14.51
CA MET A 273 12.28 1.78 -15.83
C MET A 273 13.80 1.78 -15.78
N ALA A 274 14.41 2.53 -14.85
CA ALA A 274 15.87 2.54 -14.67
C ALA A 274 16.44 1.17 -14.28
N ASN A 275 15.66 0.31 -13.61
CA ASN A 275 16.08 -1.04 -13.21
C ASN A 275 15.81 -2.12 -14.27
N PHE A 276 15.00 -1.81 -15.30
CA PHE A 276 14.70 -2.70 -16.42
C PHE A 276 15.20 -2.14 -17.77
N GLU A 277 16.33 -1.44 -17.73
CA GLU A 277 17.03 -0.91 -18.91
C GLU A 277 16.19 0.01 -19.80
N TYR A 278 15.17 0.66 -19.24
CA TYR A 278 14.22 1.54 -19.94
C TYR A 278 13.46 0.84 -21.08
N ARG A 279 13.31 -0.49 -21.01
CA ARG A 279 12.53 -1.26 -21.98
C ARG A 279 11.04 -1.16 -21.64
N TRP A 280 10.25 -0.62 -22.56
CA TRP A 280 8.80 -0.54 -22.46
C TRP A 280 8.17 -0.51 -23.85
N SER A 281 6.91 -0.93 -23.96
CA SER A 281 6.11 -0.86 -25.19
C SER A 281 5.64 0.56 -25.47
N TRP A 282 6.56 1.51 -25.65
CA TRP A 282 6.25 2.93 -25.84
C TRP A 282 5.29 3.20 -26.99
N ALA A 283 5.38 2.42 -28.08
CA ALA A 283 4.51 2.56 -29.24
C ALA A 283 3.01 2.34 -28.93
N GLU A 284 2.68 1.58 -27.88
CA GLU A 284 1.28 1.40 -27.46
C GLU A 284 0.67 2.69 -26.88
N TRP A 285 1.49 3.73 -26.66
CA TRP A 285 1.10 4.99 -26.03
C TRP A 285 1.26 6.18 -26.97
N ASP A 286 1.46 5.97 -28.27
CA ASP A 286 1.57 7.05 -29.26
C ASP A 286 0.36 8.00 -29.24
N ASP A 287 -0.81 7.50 -28.83
CA ASP A 287 -2.03 8.28 -28.67
C ASP A 287 -1.89 9.43 -27.66
N CYS A 288 -1.02 9.30 -26.66
CA CYS A 288 -0.80 10.37 -25.69
C CYS A 288 -0.18 11.61 -26.32
N LEU A 289 0.54 11.45 -27.44
CA LEU A 289 1.26 12.54 -28.09
C LEU A 289 0.32 13.51 -28.81
N GLU A 290 -0.93 13.12 -29.06
CA GLU A 290 -1.97 13.96 -29.68
C GLU A 290 -2.88 14.62 -28.63
N LEU A 291 -2.66 14.34 -27.35
CA LEU A 291 -3.42 14.94 -26.25
C LEU A 291 -2.85 16.32 -25.87
N ASP A 292 -3.67 17.11 -25.18
CA ASP A 292 -3.25 18.39 -24.61
C ASP A 292 -2.13 18.21 -23.58
N ASP A 293 -1.25 19.21 -23.46
CA ASP A 293 -0.10 19.23 -22.56
C ASP A 293 -0.45 19.02 -21.08
N LEU A 294 -1.67 19.39 -20.69
CA LEU A 294 -2.23 19.26 -19.34
C LEU A 294 -3.01 17.96 -19.14
N SER A 295 -3.20 17.16 -20.18
CA SER A 295 -3.84 15.85 -20.02
C SER A 295 -3.01 14.96 -19.09
N PRO A 296 -3.62 14.17 -18.18
CA PRO A 296 -2.87 13.35 -17.23
C PRO A 296 -1.89 12.39 -17.91
N LYS A 297 -2.27 11.81 -19.05
CA LYS A 297 -1.45 10.86 -19.80
C LYS A 297 -0.23 11.52 -20.45
N HIS A 298 -0.40 12.68 -21.10
CA HIS A 298 0.73 13.43 -21.67
C HIS A 298 1.64 13.99 -20.58
N PHE A 299 1.07 14.57 -19.52
CA PHE A 299 1.82 15.06 -18.37
C PHE A 299 2.68 13.95 -17.74
N PHE A 300 2.07 12.81 -17.42
CA PHE A 300 2.75 11.66 -16.87
C PHE A 300 3.94 11.22 -17.73
N MET A 301 3.72 11.15 -19.05
CA MET A 301 4.77 10.77 -19.99
C MET A 301 5.96 11.73 -19.94
N ARG A 302 5.70 13.03 -20.05
CA ARG A 302 6.74 14.06 -19.99
C ARG A 302 7.54 13.99 -18.69
N GLU A 303 6.86 13.89 -17.55
CA GLU A 303 7.52 13.81 -16.23
C GLU A 303 8.33 12.51 -16.05
N VAL A 304 7.82 11.39 -16.57
CA VAL A 304 8.55 10.11 -16.55
C VAL A 304 9.82 10.21 -17.38
N LEU A 305 9.74 10.74 -18.60
CA LEU A 305 10.90 10.91 -19.47
C LEU A 305 11.92 11.86 -18.86
N GLU A 306 11.48 12.94 -18.22
CA GLU A 306 12.36 13.85 -17.49
C GLU A 306 13.12 13.12 -16.37
N LYS A 307 12.43 12.33 -15.54
CA LYS A 307 13.09 11.55 -14.49
C LYS A 307 13.99 10.45 -15.05
N CYS A 308 13.61 9.77 -16.13
CA CYS A 308 14.44 8.78 -16.80
C CYS A 308 15.75 9.40 -17.30
N VAL A 309 15.71 10.61 -17.87
CA VAL A 309 16.92 11.35 -18.26
C VAL A 309 17.76 11.73 -17.04
N ARG A 310 17.16 12.16 -15.93
CA ARG A 310 17.89 12.44 -14.67
C ARG A 310 18.55 11.22 -14.05
N LEU A 311 17.92 10.05 -14.17
CA LEU A 311 18.47 8.75 -13.75
C LEU A 311 19.46 8.17 -14.79
N SER A 312 19.67 8.86 -15.91
CA SER A 312 20.53 8.43 -17.01
C SER A 312 21.17 9.62 -17.73
N TYR A 313 21.22 9.59 -19.05
CA TYR A 313 21.59 10.73 -19.89
C TYR A 313 20.71 10.79 -21.14
N HIS A 314 20.51 12.00 -21.67
CA HIS A 314 19.56 12.28 -22.75
C HIS A 314 19.71 11.34 -23.96
N GLN A 315 20.93 11.11 -24.43
CA GLN A 315 21.18 10.27 -25.62
C GLN A 315 20.73 8.81 -25.42
N ARG A 316 20.94 8.22 -24.24
CA ARG A 316 20.52 6.84 -23.96
C ARG A 316 19.01 6.72 -23.96
N ILE A 317 18.31 7.62 -23.28
CA ILE A 317 16.85 7.60 -23.23
C ILE A 317 16.28 7.81 -24.64
N LYS A 318 16.85 8.72 -25.44
CA LYS A 318 16.46 8.92 -26.84
C LYS A 318 16.56 7.63 -27.67
N HIS A 319 17.60 6.82 -27.46
CA HIS A 319 17.77 5.54 -28.16
C HIS A 319 16.79 4.45 -27.70
N CYS A 320 16.27 4.54 -26.47
CA CYS A 320 15.28 3.60 -25.94
C CYS A 320 13.85 3.91 -26.41
N LEU A 321 13.63 5.08 -27.03
CA LEU A 321 12.31 5.58 -27.44
C LEU A 321 12.11 5.49 -28.95
N PRO A 322 10.86 5.24 -29.42
CA PRO A 322 10.47 5.48 -30.80
C PRO A 322 10.68 6.95 -31.19
N GLU A 323 10.89 7.22 -32.49
CA GLU A 323 11.12 8.58 -33.00
C GLU A 323 9.95 9.54 -32.71
N SER A 324 8.72 9.03 -32.67
CA SER A 324 7.51 9.81 -32.32
C SER A 324 7.64 10.48 -30.95
N PHE A 325 8.25 9.81 -29.97
CA PHE A 325 8.41 10.30 -28.60
C PHE A 325 9.56 11.31 -28.44
N HIS A 326 10.41 11.52 -29.45
CA HIS A 326 11.53 12.47 -29.33
C HIS A 326 11.05 13.91 -29.11
N ARG A 327 9.82 14.24 -29.56
CA ARG A 327 9.21 15.57 -29.39
C ARG A 327 8.78 15.90 -27.96
N VAL A 328 8.51 14.87 -27.15
CA VAL A 328 8.09 15.02 -25.73
C VAL A 328 9.23 14.81 -24.74
N MET A 329 10.43 14.53 -25.23
CA MET A 329 11.61 14.43 -24.38
C MET A 329 11.95 15.78 -23.74
N PRO A 330 12.51 15.78 -22.52
CA PRO A 330 13.07 17.00 -21.94
C PRO A 330 14.18 17.55 -22.85
N PRO A 331 14.41 18.88 -22.85
CA PRO A 331 15.50 19.46 -23.61
C PRO A 331 16.84 18.87 -23.18
N VAL A 332 17.80 18.85 -24.10
CA VAL A 332 19.17 18.44 -23.79
C VAL A 332 19.69 19.32 -22.65
N PRO A 333 20.15 18.74 -21.52
CA PRO A 333 20.67 19.53 -20.41
C PRO A 333 21.89 20.32 -20.88
N SER A 334 21.73 21.63 -21.02
CA SER A 334 22.79 22.55 -21.44
C SER A 334 22.89 23.72 -20.48
N ILE A 335 24.12 24.21 -20.29
CA ILE A 335 24.34 25.43 -19.53
C ILE A 335 23.96 26.60 -20.42
N CYS A 336 22.90 27.33 -20.09
CA CYS A 336 22.56 28.58 -20.75
C CYS A 336 23.40 29.72 -20.15
N CYS A 337 24.57 29.98 -20.74
CA CYS A 337 25.35 31.16 -20.44
C CYS A 337 24.74 32.37 -21.17
N GLU A 338 23.93 33.17 -20.47
CA GLU A 338 23.38 34.44 -21.01
C GLU A 338 24.47 35.41 -21.50
N PHE A 339 25.73 35.17 -21.09
CA PHE A 339 26.88 36.04 -21.34
C PHE A 339 27.66 35.74 -22.62
N GLU A 340 27.42 34.61 -23.31
CA GLU A 340 28.16 34.25 -24.53
C GLU A 340 27.77 35.10 -25.76
N ASN A 341 26.61 35.77 -25.72
CA ASN A 341 26.08 36.58 -26.83
C ASN A 341 26.49 38.07 -26.80
N GLY A 342 27.53 38.43 -26.05
CA GLY A 342 28.26 39.70 -26.26
C GLY A 342 27.66 40.98 -25.66
N CYS A 343 26.70 40.91 -24.72
CA CYS A 343 25.98 42.11 -24.27
C CYS A 343 26.35 42.74 -22.92
N HIS A 344 27.38 42.27 -22.18
CA HIS A 344 27.72 42.90 -20.89
C HIS A 344 29.23 43.12 -20.69
N PHE A 345 29.64 44.38 -20.67
CA PHE A 345 30.99 44.83 -20.26
C PHE A 345 31.30 44.34 -18.84
N GLY A 346 32.37 43.54 -18.67
CA GLY A 346 32.89 43.08 -17.37
C GLY A 346 32.84 41.56 -17.12
N CYS A 347 32.05 40.80 -17.87
CA CYS A 347 31.90 39.35 -17.67
C CYS A 347 33.11 38.54 -18.16
N GLU A 348 33.79 38.96 -19.24
CA GLU A 348 34.99 38.28 -19.74
C GLU A 348 36.15 38.29 -18.73
N ALA A 349 36.28 39.38 -17.95
CA ALA A 349 37.31 39.50 -16.92
C ALA A 349 37.04 38.54 -15.75
N LEU A 350 35.78 38.39 -15.35
CA LEU A 350 35.37 37.41 -14.33
C LEU A 350 35.60 35.98 -14.82
N TYR A 351 35.18 35.65 -16.05
CA TYR A 351 35.39 34.34 -16.63
C TYR A 351 36.88 33.99 -16.76
N SER A 352 37.71 34.94 -17.20
CA SER A 352 39.16 34.78 -17.29
C SER A 352 39.81 34.62 -15.92
N SER A 353 39.38 35.39 -14.93
CA SER A 353 39.83 35.27 -13.53
C SER A 353 39.49 33.89 -12.96
N PHE A 354 38.24 33.42 -13.15
CA PHE A 354 37.82 32.08 -12.72
C PHE A 354 38.63 30.98 -13.40
N LYS A 355 38.87 31.07 -14.71
CA LYS A 355 39.73 30.11 -15.44
C LYS A 355 41.15 30.08 -14.89
N LEU A 356 41.75 31.25 -14.62
CA LEU A 356 43.10 31.33 -14.05
C LEU A 356 43.15 30.73 -12.64
N HIS A 357 42.14 31.01 -11.81
CA HIS A 357 42.06 30.48 -10.45
C HIS A 357 41.86 28.97 -10.43
N LEU A 358 41.01 28.44 -11.31
CA LEU A 358 40.80 27.00 -11.47
C LEU A 358 42.07 26.31 -11.98
N PHE A 359 42.78 26.92 -12.93
CA PHE A 359 44.06 26.43 -13.43
C PHE A 359 45.11 26.38 -12.31
N HIS A 360 45.23 27.44 -11.50
CA HIS A 360 46.13 27.44 -10.35
C HIS A 360 45.76 26.38 -9.30
N LEU A 361 44.47 26.20 -8.99
CA LEU A 361 44.00 25.17 -8.06
C LEU A 361 44.33 23.76 -8.55
N LEU A 362 44.05 23.46 -9.82
CA LEU A 362 44.36 22.17 -10.43
C LEU A 362 45.88 21.95 -10.51
N PHE A 363 46.65 22.97 -10.91
CA PHE A 363 48.12 22.89 -10.95
C PHE A 363 48.72 22.64 -9.57
N PHE A 364 48.23 23.30 -8.52
CA PHE A 364 48.66 23.04 -7.14
C PHE A 364 48.26 21.65 -6.64
N PHE A 365 47.11 21.13 -7.07
CA PHE A 365 46.66 19.79 -6.68
C PHE A 365 47.50 18.69 -7.36
N PHE A 366 47.83 18.87 -8.64
CA PHE A 366 48.65 17.91 -9.40
C PHE A 366 50.16 18.02 -9.15
N ALA A 367 50.68 19.19 -8.76
CA ALA A 367 52.09 19.36 -8.39
C ALA A 367 52.43 18.86 -6.98
N LYS A 368 51.43 18.42 -6.20
CA LYS A 368 51.57 17.88 -4.84
C LYS A 368 51.42 16.35 -4.76
N ILE A 369 51.10 15.71 -5.89
CA ILE A 369 51.20 14.25 -6.11
C ILE A 369 52.54 14.00 -6.78
#